data_AF-A0A7I8CUR7-F1
#
_entry.id   AF-A0A7I8CUR7-F1
#
_cell.length_a   1.000
_cell.length_b   1.000
_cell.length_c   1.000
_cell.angle_alpha   90.00
_cell.angle_beta   90.00
_cell.angle_gamma   90.00
#
_symmetry.space_group_name_H-M   'P 1'
#
loop_
_entity.id
_entity.type
_entity.pdbx_description
1 polymer ?
#
loop_
_entity_poly.entity_id
_entity_poly.type
_entity_poly.pdbx_seq_one_letter_code
_entity_poly.pdbx_strand_id
1 'polypeptide(L)'
;MRTRLSRSDRHVAPSPELITAIKNLYIVSSAAAQLGGHGLEVREAQWRALAQKTEMARVVLDQQATIRDTDGIAAFHCLAKMCEDVLALYTMRRPFPATIWREVGRLGREAYECIDLFAPCQRAAGA
;
A
#
# COMPACT_ATOMS: atom_id res chain seq x y z
N MET A 1 -16.76 13.00 38.17
CA MET A 1 -15.50 13.63 37.73
C MET A 1 -14.94 12.79 36.58
N ARG A 2 -15.18 13.16 35.33
CA ARG A 2 -14.65 12.45 34.14
C ARG A 2 -13.52 13.30 33.56
N THR A 3 -12.29 12.91 33.83
CA THR A 3 -11.11 13.52 33.22
C THR A 3 -11.09 13.12 31.75
N ARG A 4 -11.37 14.10 30.88
CA ARG A 4 -11.13 14.00 29.45
C ARG A 4 -9.63 13.77 29.25
N LEU A 5 -9.26 12.57 28.82
CA LEU A 5 -7.97 12.32 28.22
C LEU A 5 -7.94 13.06 26.88
N SER A 6 -7.60 14.35 26.92
CA SER A 6 -7.22 15.10 25.72
C SER A 6 -5.80 14.68 25.37
N ARG A 7 -5.66 13.44 24.89
CA ARG A 7 -4.46 13.03 24.16
C ARG A 7 -4.55 13.82 22.86
N SER A 8 -3.77 14.90 22.74
CA SER A 8 -3.47 15.49 21.45
C SER A 8 -2.79 14.42 20.62
N ASP A 9 -3.60 13.59 19.96
CA ASP A 9 -3.21 12.77 18.85
C ASP A 9 -2.74 13.75 17.77
N ARG A 10 -1.46 14.07 17.80
CA ARG A 10 -0.77 14.68 16.68
C ARG A 10 -0.79 13.61 15.59
N HIS A 11 -1.89 13.53 14.84
CA HIS A 11 -1.91 12.87 13.56
C HIS A 11 -0.90 13.63 12.70
N VAL A 12 0.29 13.04 12.57
CA VAL A 12 1.26 13.47 11.56
C VAL A 12 0.68 13.03 10.24
N ALA A 13 0.32 14.00 9.40
CA ALA A 13 -0.12 13.71 8.05
C ALA A 13 0.99 12.91 7.33
N PRO A 14 0.65 11.87 6.55
CA PRO A 14 1.64 11.12 5.78
C PRO A 14 2.40 12.06 4.85
N SER A 15 3.69 11.80 4.68
CA SER A 15 4.51 12.63 3.80
C SER A 15 4.06 12.48 2.32
N PRO A 16 4.28 13.49 1.47
CA PRO A 16 3.99 13.39 0.04
C PRO A 16 4.66 12.19 -0.64
N GLU A 17 5.86 11.83 -0.17
CA GLU A 17 6.62 10.65 -0.63
C GLU A 17 5.90 9.36 -0.27
N LEU A 18 5.36 9.24 0.94
CA LEU A 18 4.56 8.09 1.38
C LEU A 18 3.28 7.96 0.55
N ILE A 19 2.56 9.07 0.34
CA ILE A 19 1.36 9.07 -0.52
C ILE A 19 1.72 8.61 -1.94
N THR A 20 2.83 9.11 -2.49
CA THR A 20 3.30 8.76 -3.83
C THR A 20 3.71 7.29 -3.92
N ALA A 21 4.38 6.77 -2.89
CA ALA A 21 4.78 5.37 -2.82
C ALA A 21 3.56 4.43 -2.78
N ILE A 22 2.56 4.74 -1.95
CA ILE A 22 1.31 3.98 -1.89
C ILE A 22 0.61 3.97 -3.25
N LYS A 23 0.41 5.14 -3.87
CA LYS A 23 -0.26 5.24 -5.18
C LYS A 23 0.47 4.43 -6.24
N ASN A 24 1.79 4.57 -6.32
CA ASN A 24 2.59 3.85 -7.30
C ASN A 24 2.51 2.34 -7.10
N LEU A 25 2.65 1.87 -5.85
CA LEU A 25 2.57 0.44 -5.55
C LEU A 25 1.18 -0.10 -5.87
N TYR A 26 0.12 0.61 -5.47
CA TYR A 26 -1.27 0.26 -5.78
C TYR A 26 -1.51 0.10 -7.29
N ILE A 27 -1.03 1.04 -8.11
CA ILE A 27 -1.23 0.99 -9.57
C ILE A 27 -0.59 -0.27 -10.16
N VAL A 28 0.68 -0.52 -9.85
CA VAL A 28 1.40 -1.64 -10.47
C VAL A 28 0.95 -2.99 -9.92
N SER A 29 0.64 -3.06 -8.62
CA SER A 29 0.17 -4.29 -7.97
C SER A 29 -1.24 -4.65 -8.45
N SER A 30 -2.12 -3.68 -8.62
CA SER A 30 -3.49 -3.89 -9.14
C SER A 30 -3.48 -4.34 -10.60
N ALA A 31 -2.63 -3.74 -11.44
CA ALA A 31 -2.49 -4.17 -12.83
C ALA A 31 -1.99 -5.62 -12.94
N ALA A 32 -1.00 -6.00 -12.13
CA ALA A 32 -0.51 -7.38 -12.06
C ALA A 32 -1.57 -8.34 -11.50
N ALA A 33 -2.29 -7.93 -10.45
CA ALA A 33 -3.37 -8.70 -9.83
C ALA A 33 -4.54 -8.98 -10.77
N GLN A 34 -4.92 -8.02 -11.61
CA GLN A 34 -5.97 -8.23 -12.62
C GLN A 34 -5.54 -9.30 -13.62
N LEU A 35 -4.33 -9.20 -14.16
CA LEU A 35 -3.82 -10.19 -15.11
C LEU A 35 -3.71 -11.58 -14.46
N GLY A 36 -2.98 -11.67 -13.34
CA GLY A 36 -2.76 -12.94 -12.66
C GLY A 36 -4.03 -13.56 -12.08
N GLY A 37 -4.98 -12.75 -11.62
CA GLY A 37 -6.29 -13.21 -11.13
C GLY A 37 -7.17 -13.82 -12.22
N HIS A 38 -6.98 -13.39 -13.48
CA HIS A 38 -7.64 -13.97 -14.66
C HIS A 38 -6.81 -15.06 -15.35
N GLY A 39 -5.65 -15.45 -14.78
CA GLY A 39 -4.76 -16.44 -15.39
C GLY A 39 -4.06 -15.93 -16.65
N LEU A 40 -4.04 -14.61 -16.87
CA LEU A 40 -3.34 -13.98 -17.98
C LEU A 40 -1.86 -13.79 -17.62
N GLU A 41 -1.03 -13.77 -18.66
CA GLU A 41 0.41 -13.53 -18.50
C GLU A 41 0.69 -12.12 -17.98
N VAL A 42 1.44 -12.04 -16.88
CA VAL A 42 2.07 -10.79 -16.42
C VAL A 42 3.40 -10.65 -17.16
N ARG A 43 3.53 -9.59 -17.96
CA ARG A 43 4.71 -9.39 -18.81
C ARG A 43 5.93 -9.02 -17.97
N GLU A 44 7.13 -9.35 -18.48
CA GLU A 44 8.41 -9.03 -17.84
C GLU A 44 8.57 -7.54 -17.46
N ALA A 45 8.07 -6.62 -18.29
CA ALA A 45 8.10 -5.19 -17.96
C ALA A 45 7.24 -4.84 -16.72
N GLN A 46 6.12 -5.55 -16.51
CA GLN A 46 5.25 -5.36 -15.36
C GLN A 46 5.87 -5.96 -14.10
N TRP A 47 6.55 -7.11 -14.22
CA TRP A 47 7.34 -7.68 -13.14
C TRP A 47 8.44 -6.73 -12.66
N ARG A 48 9.20 -6.14 -13.60
CA ARG A 48 10.22 -5.12 -13.28
C ARG A 48 9.63 -3.88 -12.62
N ALA A 49 8.49 -3.40 -13.10
CA ALA A 49 7.81 -2.26 -12.48
C ALA A 49 7.34 -2.59 -11.05
N LEU A 50 6.78 -3.78 -10.83
CA LEU A 50 6.36 -4.25 -9.52
C LEU A 50 7.56 -4.33 -8.56
N ALA A 51 8.68 -4.91 -9.00
CA ALA A 51 9.91 -4.97 -8.21
C ALA A 51 10.43 -3.58 -7.82
N GLN A 52 10.51 -2.66 -8.79
CA GLN A 52 10.97 -1.30 -8.55
C GLN A 52 10.08 -0.57 -7.54
N LYS A 53 8.75 -0.62 -7.71
CA LYS A 53 7.83 0.11 -6.83
C LYS A 53 7.72 -0.53 -5.45
N THR A 54 7.88 -1.84 -5.34
CA THR A 54 7.94 -2.54 -4.04
C THR A 54 9.16 -2.09 -3.25
N GLU A 55 10.34 -2.04 -3.88
CA GLU A 55 11.56 -1.57 -3.21
C GLU A 55 11.46 -0.09 -2.81
N MET A 56 10.93 0.77 -3.70
CA MET A 56 10.69 2.17 -3.35
C MET A 56 9.73 2.31 -2.16
N ALA A 57 8.65 1.53 -2.13
CA ALA A 57 7.69 1.53 -1.03
C ALA A 57 8.34 1.11 0.29
N ARG A 58 9.17 0.06 0.27
CA ARG A 58 9.91 -0.43 1.44
C ARG A 58 10.84 0.65 2.00
N VAL A 59 11.63 1.30 1.14
CA VAL A 59 12.54 2.38 1.55
C VAL A 59 11.77 3.53 2.21
N VAL A 60 10.62 3.92 1.64
CA VAL A 60 9.80 5.01 2.19
C VAL A 60 9.16 4.59 3.52
N LEU A 61 8.70 3.35 3.64
CA LEU A 61 8.17 2.80 4.89
C LEU A 61 9.24 2.77 5.99
N ASP A 62 10.45 2.31 5.68
CA ASP A 62 11.58 2.26 6.62
C ASP A 62 11.97 3.66 7.12
N GLN A 63 11.93 4.68 6.24
CA GLN A 63 12.19 6.08 6.59
C GLN A 63 11.09 6.68 7.49
N GLN A 64 9.88 6.16 7.39
CA GLN A 64 8.70 6.64 8.11
C GLN A 64 8.31 5.73 9.28
N ALA A 65 9.22 4.86 9.74
CA ALA A 65 8.98 3.89 10.84
C ALA A 65 8.55 4.53 12.18
N THR A 66 8.69 5.85 12.32
CA THR A 66 8.25 6.61 13.50
C THR A 66 6.83 7.17 13.37
N ILE A 67 6.19 7.09 12.20
CA ILE A 67 4.77 7.44 12.05
C ILE A 67 3.94 6.42 12.82
N ARG A 68 2.97 6.92 13.60
CA ARG A 68 2.06 6.09 14.37
C ARG A 68 1.35 5.09 13.45
N ASP A 69 1.40 3.82 13.83
CA ASP A 69 0.75 2.74 13.12
C ASP A 69 -0.75 3.03 13.00
N THR A 70 -1.18 3.34 11.79
CA THR A 70 -2.58 3.54 11.43
C THR A 70 -2.96 2.36 10.56
N ASP A 71 -4.24 2.00 10.54
CA ASP A 71 -4.72 0.85 9.74
C ASP A 71 -4.28 0.94 8.28
N GLY A 72 -4.14 2.15 7.73
CA GLY A 72 -3.60 2.38 6.39
C GLY A 72 -2.11 2.13 6.21
N ILE A 73 -1.29 2.47 7.21
CA ILE A 73 0.15 2.16 7.20
C ILE A 73 0.35 0.65 7.37
N ALA A 74 -0.42 0.01 8.25
CA ALA A 74 -0.44 -1.44 8.39
C ALA A 74 -0.85 -2.15 7.09
N ALA A 75 -1.91 -1.67 6.41
CA ALA A 75 -2.33 -2.18 5.11
C ALA A 75 -1.25 -1.99 4.04
N PHE A 76 -0.55 -0.85 4.05
CA PHE A 76 0.55 -0.58 3.12
C PHE A 76 1.76 -1.48 3.37
N HIS A 77 2.13 -1.73 4.63
CA HIS A 77 3.15 -2.73 4.99
C HIS A 77 2.75 -4.13 4.50
N CYS A 78 1.50 -4.53 4.72
CA CYS A 78 1.00 -5.83 4.25
C CYS A 78 1.06 -5.94 2.72
N LEU A 79 0.67 -4.88 2.00
CA LEU A 79 0.75 -4.85 0.54
C LEU A 79 2.20 -4.97 0.04
N ALA A 80 3.12 -4.18 0.60
CA ALA A 80 4.53 -4.23 0.23
C ALA A 80 5.10 -5.63 0.46
N LYS A 81 4.81 -6.22 1.62
CA LYS A 81 5.25 -7.58 1.96
C LYS A 81 4.67 -8.63 1.01
N MET A 82 3.38 -8.54 0.68
CA MET A 82 2.74 -9.44 -0.28
C MET A 82 3.38 -9.32 -1.67
N CYS A 83 3.69 -8.10 -2.13
CA CYS A 83 4.39 -7.89 -3.39
C CYS A 83 5.80 -8.51 -3.38
N GLU A 84 6.55 -8.39 -2.28
CA GLU A 84 7.84 -9.08 -2.13
C GLU A 84 7.72 -10.59 -2.24
N ASP A 85 6.72 -11.19 -1.58
CA ASP A 85 6.50 -12.63 -1.59
C ASP A 85 6.12 -13.11 -3.01
N VAL A 86 5.29 -12.34 -3.71
CA VAL A 86 4.96 -12.58 -5.12
C VAL A 86 6.23 -12.52 -5.99
N LEU A 87 7.08 -11.52 -5.80
CA LEU A 87 8.34 -11.39 -6.55
C LEU A 87 9.31 -12.54 -6.25
N ALA A 88 9.38 -13.00 -5.00
CA ALA A 88 10.20 -14.16 -4.62
C ALA A 88 9.71 -15.44 -5.32
N LEU A 89 8.40 -15.68 -5.34
CA LEU A 89 7.80 -16.79 -6.09
C LEU A 89 8.08 -16.69 -7.58
N TYR A 90 8.08 -15.47 -8.14
CA TYR A 90 8.40 -15.22 -9.55
C TYR A 90 9.83 -15.61 -9.86
N THR A 91 10.80 -15.16 -9.06
CA THR A 91 12.22 -15.52 -9.20
C THR A 91 12.43 -17.03 -9.09
N MET A 92 11.67 -17.71 -8.23
CA MET A 92 11.73 -19.17 -8.08
C MET A 92 10.95 -19.94 -9.15
N ARG A 93 10.31 -19.25 -10.11
CA ARG A 93 9.42 -19.84 -11.14
C ARG A 93 8.35 -20.76 -10.55
N ARG A 94 7.85 -20.41 -9.35
CA ARG A 94 6.79 -21.17 -8.68
C ARG A 94 5.42 -20.78 -9.25
N PRO A 95 4.46 -21.71 -9.26
CA PRO A 95 3.10 -21.39 -9.66
C PRO A 95 2.45 -20.40 -8.69
N PHE A 96 1.63 -19.52 -9.23
CA PHE A 96 0.88 -18.52 -8.46
C PHE A 96 -0.58 -18.93 -8.33
N PRO A 97 -1.06 -19.27 -7.12
CA PRO A 97 -2.48 -19.40 -6.88
C PRO A 97 -3.22 -18.09 -7.20
N ALA A 98 -4.37 -18.18 -7.87
CA ALA A 98 -5.23 -17.01 -8.14
C ALA A 98 -5.66 -16.27 -6.87
N THR A 99 -5.66 -16.96 -5.72
CA THR A 99 -5.95 -16.37 -4.40
C THR A 99 -4.93 -15.30 -3.99
N ILE A 100 -3.64 -15.47 -4.35
CA ILE A 100 -2.61 -14.48 -4.06
C ILE A 100 -2.90 -13.17 -4.81
N TRP A 101 -3.28 -13.27 -6.08
CA TRP A 101 -3.61 -12.09 -6.88
C TRP A 101 -4.83 -11.33 -6.38
N ARG A 102 -5.86 -12.05 -5.93
CA ARG A 102 -7.03 -11.42 -5.29
C ARG A 102 -6.65 -10.69 -4.02
N GLU A 103 -5.77 -11.29 -3.23
CA GLU A 103 -5.29 -10.70 -1.97
C GLU A 103 -4.43 -9.44 -2.21
N VAL A 104 -3.54 -9.47 -3.20
CA VAL A 104 -2.79 -8.28 -3.65
C VAL A 104 -3.76 -7.15 -4.03
N GLY A 105 -4.81 -7.44 -4.78
CA GLY A 105 -5.83 -6.46 -5.14
C GLY A 105 -6.60 -5.90 -3.94
N ARG A 106 -6.96 -6.76 -2.98
CA ARG A 106 -7.66 -6.37 -1.73
C ARG A 106 -6.80 -5.42 -0.89
N LEU A 107 -5.56 -5.83 -0.59
CA LEU A 107 -4.60 -5.02 0.17
C LEU A 107 -4.25 -3.71 -0.54
N GLY A 108 -4.15 -3.76 -1.87
CA GLY A 108 -3.95 -2.58 -2.72
C GLY A 108 -5.04 -1.53 -2.50
N ARG A 109 -6.30 -1.96 -2.59
CA ARG A 109 -7.47 -1.11 -2.36
C ARG A 109 -7.50 -0.54 -0.95
N GLU A 110 -7.30 -1.38 0.08
CA GLU A 110 -7.31 -0.96 1.48
C GLU A 110 -6.23 0.10 1.78
N ALA A 111 -5.01 -0.11 1.27
CA ALA A 111 -3.94 0.87 1.40
C ALA A 111 -4.25 2.18 0.66
N TYR A 112 -4.88 2.11 -0.52
CA TYR A 112 -5.25 3.28 -1.32
C TYR A 112 -6.37 4.09 -0.65
N GLU A 113 -7.44 3.45 -0.18
CA GLU A 113 -8.57 4.10 0.48
C GLU A 113 -8.14 4.87 1.74
N CYS A 114 -7.06 4.43 2.40
CA CYS A 114 -6.50 5.16 3.52
C CYS A 114 -5.86 6.50 3.14
N ILE A 115 -5.38 6.68 1.90
CA ILE A 115 -4.87 7.99 1.44
C ILE A 115 -5.98 9.04 1.52
N ASP A 116 -7.20 8.69 1.12
CA ASP A 116 -8.35 9.60 1.13
C ASP A 116 -8.80 9.94 2.56
N LEU A 117 -8.52 9.06 3.54
CA LEU A 117 -8.75 9.33 4.97
C LEU A 117 -7.69 10.26 5.58
N PHE A 118 -6.51 10.37 4.98
CA PHE A 118 -5.45 11.30 5.40
C PHE A 118 -5.54 12.66 4.73
N ALA A 119 -6.36 12.82 3.69
CA ALA A 119 -6.68 14.14 3.18
C ALA A 119 -7.29 14.94 4.34
N PRO A 120 -6.74 16.13 4.69
CA PRO A 120 -7.34 16.94 5.73
C PRO A 120 -8.80 17.13 5.37
N CYS A 121 -9.71 16.83 6.32
CA CYS A 121 -11.05 17.37 6.25
C CYS A 121 -10.90 18.88 6.09
N GLN A 122 -10.97 19.38 4.86
CA GLN A 122 -11.49 20.72 4.62
C GLN A 122 -12.93 20.64 5.08
N ARG A 123 -13.14 20.76 6.40
CA ARG A 123 -14.38 21.31 6.91
C ARG A 123 -14.51 22.62 6.15
N ALA A 124 -15.48 22.67 5.25
CA ALA A 124 -15.98 23.92 4.71
C ALA A 124 -16.18 24.84 5.92
N ALA A 125 -15.22 25.76 6.11
CA ALA A 125 -15.42 26.90 6.96
C ALA A 125 -16.48 27.69 6.20
N GLY A 126 -17.72 27.50 6.61
CA GLY A 126 -18.80 28.37 6.18
C GLY A 126 -18.42 29.80 6.52
N ALA A 127 -18.45 30.64 5.50
CA ALA A 127 -18.74 32.07 5.58
C ALA A 127 -19.34 32.46 4.23
#